data_AF-A0A4Z0BM04-F1
#
_entry.id   AF-A0A4Z0BM04-F1
#
_cell.length_a   1.000
_cell.length_b   1.000
_cell.length_c   1.000
_cell.angle_alpha   90.00
_cell.angle_beta   90.00
_cell.angle_gamma   90.00
#
_symmetry.space_group_name_H-M   'P 1'
#
loop_
_entity.id
_entity.type
_entity.pdbx_description
1 polymer ?
#
loop_
_entity_poly.entity_id
_entity_poly.type
_entity_poly.pdbx_seq_one_letter_code
_entity_poly.pdbx_strand_id
1 'polypeptide(L)'
;MDTEQKKALLAAVTALEARGPAAGRPLVGTLRNGRHPNMKELRYDAHGKTQVWRAVFAFDPQRNAIVLVAGEKQGGAEEQFYRDLLRKANKRFDSHLGNFASDQEQRNGEKTERPDGRALGRGSPRRPAAGPPAHPRHGRRGTS
;
A
#
# COMPACT_ATOMS: atom_id res chain seq x y z
N MET A 1 -15.38 21.35 5.70
CA MET A 1 -15.75 20.22 6.58
C MET A 1 -15.96 20.81 7.96
N ASP A 2 -17.19 20.73 8.42
CA ASP A 2 -17.68 21.41 9.63
C ASP A 2 -17.45 20.53 10.87
N THR A 3 -17.63 21.11 12.06
CA THR A 3 -17.31 20.44 13.33
C THR A 3 -18.06 19.13 13.53
N GLU A 4 -19.36 19.08 13.18
CA GLU A 4 -20.18 17.88 13.33
C GLU A 4 -19.74 16.76 12.39
N GLN A 5 -19.36 17.11 11.15
CA GLN A 5 -18.79 16.15 10.21
C GLN A 5 -17.47 15.59 10.74
N LYS A 6 -16.60 16.45 11.33
CA LYS A 6 -15.30 16.03 11.88
C LYS A 6 -15.48 15.07 13.06
N LYS A 7 -16.42 15.36 13.96
CA LYS A 7 -16.77 14.46 15.08
C LYS A 7 -17.27 13.11 14.58
N ALA A 8 -18.17 13.11 13.59
CA ALA A 8 -18.71 11.88 13.03
C ALA A 8 -17.63 11.04 12.33
N LEU A 9 -16.73 11.69 11.57
CA LEU A 9 -15.58 11.02 10.97
C LEU A 9 -14.65 10.44 12.04
N LEU A 10 -14.33 11.22 13.08
CA LEU A 10 -13.47 10.75 14.17
C LEU A 10 -14.07 9.53 14.86
N ALA A 11 -15.36 9.57 15.21
CA ALA A 11 -16.06 8.43 15.80
C ALA A 11 -16.02 7.19 14.90
N ALA A 12 -16.19 7.37 13.58
CA ALA A 12 -16.11 6.28 12.61
C ALA A 12 -14.69 5.69 12.51
N VAL A 13 -13.65 6.53 12.56
CA VAL A 13 -12.24 6.09 12.55
C VAL A 13 -11.89 5.40 13.86
N THR A 14 -12.28 5.93 15.03
CA THR A 14 -12.06 5.27 16.32
C THR A 14 -12.76 3.91 16.38
N ALA A 15 -13.96 3.79 15.82
CA ALA A 15 -14.65 2.51 15.72
C ALA A 15 -13.93 1.52 14.77
N LEU A 16 -13.27 2.02 13.71
CA LEU A 16 -12.41 1.23 12.83
C LEU A 16 -11.16 0.76 13.57
N GLU A 17 -10.50 1.63 14.34
CA GLU A 17 -9.30 1.29 15.13
C GLU A 17 -9.59 0.20 16.18
N ALA A 18 -10.69 0.34 16.92
CA ALA A 18 -11.07 -0.62 17.96
C ALA A 18 -11.39 -2.03 17.40
N ARG A 19 -11.87 -2.11 16.16
CA ARG A 19 -12.31 -3.36 15.52
C ARG A 19 -11.29 -3.91 14.51
N GLY A 20 -10.32 -3.09 14.10
CA GLY A 20 -9.28 -3.45 13.15
C GLY A 20 -9.84 -3.93 11.80
N PRO A 21 -9.13 -4.85 11.12
CA PRO A 21 -9.56 -5.42 9.84
C PRO A 21 -10.93 -6.12 9.86
N ALA A 22 -11.40 -6.52 11.05
CA ALA A 22 -12.70 -7.14 11.27
C ALA A 22 -13.87 -6.14 11.32
N ALA A 23 -13.59 -4.82 11.23
CA ALA A 23 -14.60 -3.80 10.98
C ALA A 23 -15.24 -4.09 9.60
N GLY A 24 -16.34 -4.83 9.62
CA GLY A 24 -17.13 -5.16 8.44
C GLY A 24 -18.24 -4.15 8.19
N ARG A 25 -19.23 -4.59 7.41
CA ARG A 25 -20.49 -3.85 7.25
C ARG A 25 -21.21 -3.70 8.59
N PRO A 26 -21.96 -2.61 8.82
CA PRO A 26 -22.26 -1.53 7.87
C PRO A 26 -21.19 -0.41 7.81
N LEU A 27 -20.22 -0.40 8.72
CA LEU A 27 -19.25 0.68 8.89
C LEU A 27 -18.24 0.74 7.73
N VAL A 28 -17.79 -0.42 7.26
CA VAL A 28 -16.79 -0.52 6.19
C VAL A 28 -17.38 -1.21 4.96
N GLY A 29 -17.20 -0.57 3.81
CA GLY A 29 -17.54 -1.07 2.49
C GLY A 29 -16.30 -1.40 1.65
N THR A 30 -16.51 -2.19 0.61
CA THR A 30 -15.53 -2.44 -0.44
C THR A 30 -15.75 -1.47 -1.59
N LEU A 31 -14.67 -0.98 -2.20
CA LEU A 31 -14.71 -0.15 -3.39
C LEU A 31 -14.26 -0.96 -4.60
N ARG A 32 -14.92 -0.76 -5.74
CA ARG A 32 -14.44 -1.29 -7.02
C ARG A 32 -13.40 -0.32 -7.58
N ASN A 33 -12.13 -0.54 -7.23
CA ASN A 33 -11.01 0.26 -7.71
C ASN A 33 -9.89 -0.66 -8.21
N GLY A 34 -9.65 -0.66 -9.52
CA GLY A 34 -8.60 -1.49 -10.12
C GLY A 34 -7.18 -1.02 -9.77
N ARG A 35 -6.99 0.27 -9.50
CA ARG A 35 -5.66 0.85 -9.25
C ARG A 35 -5.10 0.47 -7.89
N HIS A 36 -5.94 0.55 -6.85
CA HIS A 36 -5.60 0.23 -5.46
C HIS A 36 -6.73 -0.62 -4.86
N PRO A 37 -6.69 -1.96 -5.04
CA PRO A 37 -7.79 -2.85 -4.66
C PRO A 37 -7.96 -3.01 -3.15
N ASN A 38 -6.96 -2.62 -2.36
CA ASN A 38 -6.97 -2.62 -0.90
C ASN A 38 -7.64 -1.37 -0.30
N MET A 39 -8.05 -0.38 -1.12
CA MET A 39 -8.82 0.76 -0.64
C MET A 39 -10.22 0.34 -0.18
N LYS A 40 -10.64 0.88 0.96
CA LYS A 40 -11.95 0.63 1.56
C LYS A 40 -12.73 1.91 1.74
N GLU A 41 -14.04 1.76 1.85
CA GLU A 41 -14.98 2.85 2.12
C GLU A 41 -15.36 2.82 3.60
N LEU A 42 -15.25 3.95 4.29
CA LEU A 42 -15.84 4.19 5.60
C LEU A 42 -17.18 4.91 5.42
N ARG A 43 -18.22 4.37 6.04
CA ARG A 43 -19.60 4.85 5.94
C ARG A 43 -20.02 5.46 7.27
N TYR A 44 -20.37 6.73 7.26
CA TYR A 44 -20.86 7.43 8.44
C TYR A 44 -21.88 8.47 8.04
N ASP A 45 -22.69 8.90 9.01
CA ASP A 45 -23.65 9.97 8.79
C ASP A 45 -23.31 11.14 9.71
N ALA A 46 -23.58 12.36 9.24
CA ALA A 46 -23.39 13.59 10.00
C ALA A 46 -24.74 14.33 10.14
N HIS A 47 -24.78 15.32 11.03
CA HIS A 47 -25.97 16.16 11.27
C HIS A 47 -27.25 15.34 11.53
N GLY A 48 -27.20 14.41 12.50
CA GLY A 48 -28.36 13.62 12.88
C GLY A 48 -28.92 12.71 11.77
N LYS A 49 -28.05 12.14 10.92
CA LYS A 49 -28.39 11.26 9.78
C LYS A 49 -29.00 11.96 8.57
N THR A 50 -28.97 13.29 8.53
CA THR A 50 -29.42 14.06 7.35
C THR A 50 -28.37 14.07 6.24
N GLN A 51 -27.09 13.94 6.59
CA GLN A 51 -25.99 13.91 5.63
C GLN A 51 -25.31 12.55 5.62
N VAL A 52 -25.30 11.90 4.46
CA VAL A 52 -24.68 10.60 4.25
C VAL A 52 -23.26 10.82 3.75
N TRP A 53 -22.26 10.45 4.54
CA TRP A 53 -20.85 10.67 4.19
C TRP A 53 -20.14 9.36 3.87
N ARG A 54 -19.22 9.42 2.91
CA ARG A 54 -18.30 8.35 2.57
C ARG A 54 -16.88 8.85 2.61
N ALA A 55 -16.02 8.13 3.32
CA ALA A 55 -14.59 8.36 3.25
C ALA A 55 -13.88 7.17 2.61
N VAL A 56 -12.82 7.42 1.87
CA VAL A 56 -11.94 6.36 1.36
C VAL A 56 -10.72 6.31 2.26
N PHE A 57 -10.34 5.10 2.67
CA PHE A 57 -9.12 4.87 3.43
C PHE A 57 -8.37 3.65 2.89
N ALA A 58 -7.09 3.57 3.21
CA ALA A 58 -6.24 2.43 2.92
C ALA A 58 -5.27 2.19 4.08
N PHE A 59 -4.70 0.99 4.14
CA PHE A 59 -3.54 0.72 4.98
C PHE A 59 -2.28 0.91 4.16
N ASP A 60 -1.30 1.65 4.70
CA ASP A 60 0.04 1.75 4.12
C ASP A 60 0.89 0.48 4.38
N PRO A 61 2.10 0.38 3.82
CA PRO A 61 3.01 -0.74 4.09
C PRO A 61 3.41 -0.91 5.57
N GLN A 62 3.29 0.14 6.38
CA GLN A 62 3.52 0.10 7.83
C GLN A 62 2.27 -0.31 8.62
N ARG A 63 1.17 -0.62 7.93
CA ARG A 63 -0.14 -0.99 8.48
C ARG A 63 -0.84 0.14 9.24
N ASN A 64 -0.53 1.40 8.92
CA ASN A 64 -1.30 2.53 9.41
C ASN A 64 -2.51 2.78 8.51
N ALA A 65 -3.68 3.00 9.12
CA ALA A 65 -4.88 3.40 8.39
C ALA A 65 -4.80 4.90 8.04
N ILE A 66 -4.97 5.22 6.77
CA ILE A 66 -4.92 6.60 6.28
C ILE A 66 -6.21 6.94 5.58
N VAL A 67 -6.89 7.99 6.05
CA VAL A 67 -8.07 8.55 5.40
C VAL A 67 -7.63 9.49 4.27
N LEU A 68 -8.02 9.16 3.05
CA LEU A 68 -7.54 9.84 1.83
C LEU A 68 -8.50 10.94 1.38
N VAL A 69 -9.80 10.72 1.52
CA VAL A 69 -10.83 11.69 1.11
C VAL A 69 -12.13 11.38 1.83
N ALA A 70 -12.90 12.41 2.16
CA ALA A 70 -14.29 12.30 2.60
C ALA A 70 -15.17 13.15 1.69
N GLY A 71 -16.39 12.68 1.41
CA GLY A 71 -17.38 13.42 0.64
C GLY A 71 -18.80 13.06 1.05
N GLU A 72 -19.67 14.05 1.00
CA GLU A 72 -21.11 13.87 1.17
C GLU A 72 -21.71 13.25 -0.09
N LYS A 73 -22.43 12.15 0.08
CA LYS A 73 -23.14 11.47 -0.98
C LYS A 73 -24.56 12.05 -1.06
N GLN A 74 -24.76 13.06 -1.89
CA GLN A 74 -26.08 13.61 -2.19
C GLN A 74 -26.77 12.77 -3.28
N GLY A 75 -28.08 12.55 -3.15
CA GLY A 75 -28.86 11.71 -4.07
C GLY A 75 -28.88 12.28 -5.50
N GLY A 76 -28.81 11.38 -6.50
CA GLY A 76 -29.01 11.73 -7.92
C GLY A 76 -27.80 11.53 -8.83
N ALA A 77 -26.57 11.48 -8.30
CA ALA A 77 -25.35 11.34 -9.11
C ALA A 77 -24.30 10.42 -8.46
N GLU A 78 -24.73 9.23 -8.03
CA GLU A 78 -23.89 8.28 -7.29
C GLU A 78 -22.63 7.86 -8.06
N GLU A 79 -22.76 7.58 -9.36
CA GLU A 79 -21.62 7.20 -10.19
C GLU A 79 -20.58 8.31 -10.31
N GLN A 80 -21.04 9.54 -10.55
CA GLN A 80 -20.19 10.73 -10.61
C GLN A 80 -19.46 10.97 -9.29
N PHE A 81 -20.19 10.81 -8.17
CA PHE A 81 -19.64 10.92 -6.83
C PHE A 81 -18.50 9.92 -6.62
N TYR A 82 -18.73 8.63 -6.87
CA TYR A 82 -17.68 7.61 -6.69
C TYR A 82 -16.50 7.80 -7.64
N ARG A 83 -16.75 8.22 -8.89
CA ARG A 83 -15.70 8.54 -9.85
C ARG A 83 -14.78 9.64 -9.33
N ASP A 84 -15.34 10.74 -8.83
CA ASP A 84 -14.55 11.86 -8.31
C ASP A 84 -13.88 11.53 -6.97
N LEU A 85 -14.57 10.77 -6.12
CA LEU A 85 -14.05 10.29 -4.84
C LEU A 85 -12.81 9.41 -5.06
N LEU A 86 -12.91 8.41 -5.95
CA LEU A 86 -11.80 7.52 -6.28
C LEU A 86 -10.65 8.25 -7.01
N ARG A 87 -10.96 9.19 -7.91
CA ARG A 87 -9.92 10.02 -8.56
C ARG A 87 -9.05 10.74 -7.54
N LYS A 88 -9.68 11.38 -6.54
CA LYS A 88 -8.98 12.09 -5.46
C LYS A 88 -8.23 11.13 -4.54
N ALA A 89 -8.85 10.02 -4.16
CA ALA A 89 -8.24 9.00 -3.30
C ALA A 89 -6.98 8.40 -3.92
N ASN A 90 -7.07 7.97 -5.19
CA ASN A 90 -5.96 7.40 -5.94
C ASN A 90 -4.76 8.36 -5.99
N LYS A 91 -4.98 9.61 -6.40
CA LYS A 91 -3.92 10.62 -6.45
C LYS A 91 -3.20 10.79 -5.10
N ARG A 92 -3.96 10.88 -4.01
CA ARG A 92 -3.38 11.06 -2.66
C ARG A 92 -2.63 9.84 -2.18
N PHE A 93 -3.13 8.65 -2.47
CA PHE A 93 -2.45 7.42 -2.07
C PHE A 93 -1.18 7.17 -2.87
N ASP A 94 -1.17 7.49 -4.17
CA ASP A 94 0.06 7.43 -4.98
C ASP A 94 1.14 8.34 -4.40
N SER A 95 0.78 9.58 -4.04
CA SER A 95 1.72 10.53 -3.41
C SER A 95 2.22 10.01 -2.06
N HIS A 96 1.34 9.41 -1.25
CA HIS A 96 1.72 8.80 0.03
C HIS A 96 2.73 7.67 -0.18
N LEU A 97 2.47 6.74 -1.10
CA LEU A 97 3.38 5.62 -1.40
C LEU A 97 4.71 6.09 -1.98
N GLY A 98 4.72 7.15 -2.80
CA GLY A 98 5.93 7.76 -3.33
C GLY A 98 6.86 8.28 -2.23
N ASN A 99 6.29 9.00 -1.26
CA ASN A 99 7.04 9.51 -0.11
C ASN A 99 7.57 8.37 0.78
N PHE A 100 6.78 7.31 0.94
CA PHE A 100 7.21 6.12 1.70
C PHE A 100 8.43 5.44 1.06
N ALA A 101 8.48 5.35 -0.28
CA ALA A 101 9.60 4.75 -0.98
C ALA A 101 10.90 5.55 -0.76
N SER A 102 10.82 6.89 -0.86
CA SER A 102 11.98 7.76 -0.60
C SER A 102 12.49 7.67 0.83
N ASP A 103 11.60 7.55 1.82
CA ASP A 103 11.97 7.45 3.24
C ASP A 103 12.65 6.10 3.54
N GLN A 104 12.20 5.00 2.92
CA GLN A 104 12.83 3.69 3.07
C GLN A 104 14.23 3.64 2.45
N GLU A 105 14.43 4.28 1.29
CA GLU A 105 15.72 4.31 0.61
C GLU A 105 16.78 5.06 1.42
N GLN A 106 16.43 6.21 2.00
CA GLN A 106 17.31 6.95 2.89
C GLN A 106 17.66 6.15 4.15
N ARG A 107 16.66 5.48 4.76
CA ARG A 107 16.87 4.66 5.95
C ARG A 107 17.69 3.39 5.69
N ASN A 108 17.63 2.83 4.49
CA ASN A 108 18.40 1.66 4.11
C ASN A 108 19.82 2.03 3.67
N GLY A 109 20.02 3.20 3.05
CA GLY A 109 21.34 3.74 2.69
C GLY A 109 22.20 4.08 3.91
N GLU A 110 21.62 4.67 4.96
CA GLU A 110 22.32 5.01 6.19
C GLU A 110 22.76 3.77 7.00
N LYS A 111 22.13 2.62 6.77
CA LYS A 111 22.46 1.36 7.47
C LYS A 111 23.66 0.62 6.86
N THR A 112 24.18 1.06 5.72
CA THR A 112 25.36 0.46 5.07
C THR A 112 26.68 1.04 5.59
N GLU A 113 26.69 2.20 6.24
CA GLU A 113 27.90 2.79 6.82
C GLU A 113 27.99 2.54 8.32
N ARG A 114 29.00 1.76 8.73
CA ARG A 114 29.36 1.56 10.13
C ARG A 114 30.02 2.85 10.65
N PRO A 115 29.74 3.27 11.90
CA PRO A 115 30.38 4.46 12.48
C PRO A 115 31.91 4.35 12.63
N ASP A 116 32.48 3.15 12.47
CA ASP A 116 33.91 2.87 12.68
C ASP A 116 34.77 2.82 11.40
N GLY A 117 34.26 3.24 10.25
CA GLY A 117 35.08 3.45 9.04
C GLY A 117 35.80 2.21 8.46
N ARG A 118 35.42 0.98 8.84
CA ARG A 118 36.03 -0.25 8.31
C ARG A 118 35.14 -0.91 7.27
N ALA A 119 35.56 -0.84 6.01
CA ALA A 119 34.93 -1.56 4.90
C ALA A 119 34.89 -3.07 5.18
N LEU A 120 33.75 -3.71 4.89
CA LEU A 120 33.70 -5.17 4.82
C LEU A 120 34.67 -5.62 3.72
N GLY A 121 35.68 -6.39 4.13
CA GLY A 121 36.62 -7.02 3.22
C GLY A 121 35.85 -7.75 2.13
N ARG A 122 36.22 -7.49 0.88
CA ARG A 122 35.72 -8.19 -0.31
C ARG A 122 35.82 -9.69 -0.02
N GLY A 123 34.68 -10.35 0.13
CA GLY A 123 34.61 -11.80 0.10
C GLY A 123 35.00 -12.25 -1.30
N SER A 124 36.27 -12.61 -1.48
CA SER A 124 36.75 -13.26 -2.70
C SER A 124 35.90 -14.51 -2.98
N PRO A 125 35.35 -14.68 -4.19
CA PRO A 125 34.81 -15.98 -4.57
C PRO A 125 35.96 -16.98 -4.55
N ARG A 126 35.84 -18.02 -3.72
CA ARG A 126 36.77 -19.16 -3.72
C ARG A 126 36.75 -19.78 -5.11
N ARG A 127 37.88 -19.72 -5.81
CA ARG A 127 38.15 -20.52 -7.01
C ARG A 127 38.02 -22.00 -6.63
N PRO A 128 37.24 -22.84 -7.33
CA PRO A 128 37.49 -24.27 -7.28
C PRO A 128 38.80 -24.58 -8.04
N ALA A 129 39.60 -25.47 -7.44
CA ALA A 129 40.88 -25.91 -7.95
C ALA A 129 40.73 -26.67 -9.28
N ALA A 130 41.60 -26.36 -10.23
CA ALA A 130 41.82 -27.15 -11.43
C ALA A 130 42.55 -28.46 -11.07
N GLY A 131 42.07 -29.58 -11.61
CA GLY A 131 42.79 -30.85 -11.71
C GLY A 131 42.78 -31.34 -13.18
N PRO A 132 43.77 -32.14 -13.61
CA PRO A 132 44.38 -32.05 -14.96
C PRO A 132 43.77 -33.04 -16.00
N PRO A 133 44.27 -33.06 -17.28
CA PRO A 133 43.47 -33.38 -18.47
C PRO A 133 43.68 -34.78 -19.08
N ALA A 134 42.83 -35.10 -20.08
CA ALA A 134 43.08 -35.81 -21.36
C ALA A 134 42.15 -37.01 -21.69
N HIS A 135 41.28 -36.80 -22.69
CA HIS A 135 41.12 -37.51 -24.00
C HIS A 135 41.38 -39.04 -24.16
N PRO A 136 40.88 -39.72 -25.23
CA PRO A 136 39.78 -39.41 -26.19
C PRO A 136 38.95 -40.63 -26.69
N ARG A 137 38.10 -40.39 -27.73
CA ARG A 137 37.63 -41.30 -28.81
C ARG A 137 36.54 -42.33 -28.42
N HIS A 138 35.56 -42.75 -29.21
CA HIS A 138 35.01 -42.64 -30.58
C HIS A 138 33.49 -42.94 -30.40
N GLY A 139 32.48 -42.49 -31.15
CA GLY A 139 32.27 -42.46 -32.61
C GLY A 139 30.86 -43.01 -32.95
N ARG A 140 30.29 -42.50 -34.07
CA ARG A 140 29.19 -43.06 -34.91
C ARG A 140 27.73 -42.81 -34.43
N ARG A 141 26.95 -42.05 -35.22
CA ARG A 141 25.96 -42.44 -36.28
C ARG A 141 24.74 -43.19 -35.71
N GLY A 142 23.48 -42.96 -36.08
CA GLY A 142 22.80 -42.11 -37.04
C GLY A 142 21.30 -42.47 -37.01
N THR A 143 20.49 -41.79 -37.82
CA THR A 143 19.15 -42.18 -38.34
C THR A 143 18.07 -42.66 -37.37
N SER A 144 16.98 -41.90 -37.26
CA SER A 144 15.72 -42.21 -37.97
C SER A 144 14.75 -41.04 -37.90
#